data_AF-A0A524PKW6-F1
#
_entry.id   AF-A0A524PKW6-F1
#
_cell.length_a   1.000
_cell.length_b   1.000
_cell.length_c   1.000
_cell.angle_alpha   90.00
_cell.angle_beta   90.00
_cell.angle_gamma   90.00
#
_symmetry.space_group_name_H-M   'P 1'
#
loop_
_entity.id
_entity.type
_entity.pdbx_description
1 polymer ?
#
loop_
_entity_poly.entity_id
_entity_poly.type
_entity_poly.pdbx_seq_one_letter_code
_entity_poly.pdbx_strand_id
1 'polypeptide(L)'
;MERFIAPLSIKIIYVLNEIIFWLFSLVLVGAIVFSIVILAGGLKNDLQLHAGLPIAFNSDATGFIMAANTAYDVQIVEAYGKLHFINTPPYIAKRFVITMLFACGIMFFILFTIRMFMRNVRKGLIFEYKNIRLLRRLSFILLGFWGFTKLYSWMMMKFVVSKLHIGTVEFSNQYQNFNYLLIISLFIWALSHIFIVGQKLREENTLTI
;
A
#
# COMPACT_ATOMS: atom_id res chain seq x y z
N MET A 1 35.86 18.99 11.94
CA MET A 1 34.56 18.38 11.64
C MET A 1 34.42 17.11 12.45
N GLU A 2 33.60 17.10 13.49
CA GLU A 2 33.27 15.88 14.23
C GLU A 2 32.59 14.88 13.29
N ARG A 3 33.05 13.63 13.27
CA ARG A 3 32.40 12.57 12.51
C ARG A 3 31.11 12.19 13.22
N PHE A 4 29.96 12.51 12.64
CA PHE A 4 28.68 12.00 13.12
C PHE A 4 28.68 10.46 13.11
N ILE A 5 28.62 9.84 14.28
CA ILE A 5 28.48 8.40 14.44
C ILE A 5 27.00 8.10 14.65
N ALA A 6 26.35 7.54 13.62
CA ALA A 6 24.94 7.16 13.73
C ALA A 6 24.74 6.13 14.86
N PRO A 7 23.71 6.28 15.71
CA PRO A 7 23.38 5.30 16.74
C PRO A 7 23.02 3.95 16.11
N LEU A 8 23.17 2.88 16.90
CA LEU A 8 22.93 1.50 16.45
C LEU A 8 21.52 1.31 15.87
N SER A 9 20.51 1.94 16.49
CA SER A 9 19.12 1.92 16.01
C SER A 9 18.98 2.44 14.57
N ILE A 10 19.59 3.59 14.25
CA ILE A 10 19.56 4.17 12.89
C ILE A 10 20.27 3.25 11.90
N LYS A 11 21.38 2.62 12.29
CA LYS A 11 22.10 1.68 11.43
C LYS A 11 21.25 0.45 11.11
N ILE A 12 20.58 -0.13 12.11
CA ILE A 12 19.69 -1.29 11.93
C ILE A 12 18.53 -0.94 11.01
N ILE A 13 17.82 0.18 11.27
CA ILE A 13 16.68 0.61 10.44
C ILE A 13 17.13 0.85 8.99
N TYR A 14 18.31 1.45 8.80
CA TYR A 14 18.86 1.66 7.46
C TYR A 14 19.12 0.34 6.72
N VAL A 15 19.77 -0.64 7.37
CA VAL A 15 20.06 -1.94 6.77
C VAL A 15 18.76 -2.69 6.44
N LEU A 16 17.81 -2.70 7.36
CA LEU A 16 16.51 -3.34 7.15
C LEU A 16 15.76 -2.71 5.98
N ASN A 17 15.73 -1.38 5.89
CA ASN A 17 15.12 -0.68 4.76
C ASN A 17 15.82 -0.99 3.43
N GLU A 18 17.15 -1.14 3.43
CA GLU A 18 17.93 -1.50 2.25
C GLU A 18 17.58 -2.92 1.76
N ILE A 19 17.48 -3.89 2.68
CA ILE A 19 17.07 -5.27 2.38
C ILE A 19 15.65 -5.27 1.78
N ILE A 20 14.70 -4.60 2.42
CA ILE A 20 13.31 -4.51 1.95
C ILE A 20 13.26 -3.90 0.55
N PHE A 21 14.01 -2.83 0.31
CA PHE A 21 14.04 -2.16 -1.00
C PHE A 21 14.54 -3.09 -2.11
N TRP A 22 15.65 -3.80 -1.88
CA TRP A 22 16.21 -4.69 -2.90
C TRP A 22 15.34 -5.93 -3.15
N LEU A 23 14.78 -6.51 -2.08
CA LEU A 23 13.83 -7.61 -2.20
C LEU A 23 12.60 -7.18 -3.02
N PHE A 24 12.03 -6.01 -2.70
CA PHE A 24 10.91 -5.47 -3.46
C PHE A 24 11.27 -5.17 -4.92
N SER A 25 12.47 -4.64 -5.16
CA SER A 25 12.96 -4.36 -6.52
C SER A 25 13.07 -5.64 -7.36
N LEU A 26 13.54 -6.74 -6.77
CA LEU A 26 13.60 -8.04 -7.44
C LEU A 26 12.21 -8.55 -7.79
N VAL A 27 11.27 -8.48 -6.84
CA VAL A 27 9.86 -8.86 -7.08
C VAL A 27 9.23 -7.97 -8.15
N LEU A 28 9.53 -6.68 -8.17
CA LEU A 28 9.02 -5.73 -9.16
C LEU A 28 9.49 -6.08 -10.58
N VAL A 29 10.77 -6.44 -10.75
CA VAL A 29 11.28 -6.90 -12.06
C VAL A 29 10.53 -8.14 -12.52
N GLY A 30 10.34 -9.12 -11.64
CA GLY A 30 9.52 -10.31 -11.94
C GLY A 30 8.08 -9.95 -12.32
N ALA A 31 7.47 -9.02 -11.59
CA ALA A 31 6.11 -8.53 -11.88
C ALA A 31 6.02 -7.83 -13.23
N ILE A 32 7.03 -7.03 -13.62
CA ILE A 32 7.10 -6.37 -14.94
C ILE A 32 7.20 -7.41 -16.05
N VAL A 33 8.10 -8.39 -15.93
CA VAL A 33 8.25 -9.46 -16.92
C VAL A 33 6.95 -10.24 -17.08
N PHE A 34 6.35 -10.66 -15.97
CA PHE A 34 5.06 -11.36 -15.96
C PHE A 34 3.94 -10.53 -16.61
N SER A 35 3.90 -9.23 -16.31
CA SER A 35 2.94 -8.31 -16.90
C SER A 35 3.10 -8.17 -18.42
N ILE A 36 4.33 -8.11 -18.92
CA ILE A 36 4.62 -8.06 -20.36
C ILE A 36 4.10 -9.32 -21.05
N VAL A 37 4.32 -10.51 -20.46
CA VAL A 37 3.82 -11.79 -21.00
C VAL A 37 2.29 -11.79 -21.11
N ILE A 38 1.58 -11.29 -20.10
CA ILE A 38 0.12 -11.18 -20.14
C ILE A 38 -0.34 -10.17 -21.19
N LEU A 39 0.29 -9.00 -21.27
CA LEU A 39 -0.07 -7.95 -22.24
C LEU A 39 0.15 -8.42 -23.69
N ALA A 40 1.24 -9.16 -23.94
CA ALA A 40 1.54 -9.79 -25.23
C ALA A 40 0.61 -10.96 -25.58
N GLY A 41 -0.22 -11.42 -24.62
CA GLY A 41 -1.19 -12.49 -24.84
C GLY A 41 -0.60 -13.90 -24.75
N GLY A 42 0.52 -14.08 -24.05
CA GLY A 42 1.15 -15.40 -23.86
C GLY A 42 0.36 -16.35 -22.94
N LEU A 43 -0.55 -15.83 -22.10
CA LEU A 43 -1.27 -16.58 -21.06
C LEU A 43 -2.80 -16.54 -21.23
N LYS A 44 -3.29 -16.59 -22.47
CA LYS A 44 -4.68 -16.23 -22.82
C LYS A 44 -5.79 -16.94 -22.03
N ASN A 45 -5.58 -18.16 -21.51
CA ASN A 45 -6.62 -18.95 -20.84
C ASN A 45 -6.26 -19.55 -19.48
N ASP A 46 -4.97 -19.63 -19.11
CA ASP A 46 -4.56 -20.28 -17.84
C ASP A 46 -4.45 -19.30 -16.66
N LEU A 47 -4.76 -18.01 -16.88
CA LEU A 47 -4.64 -17.00 -15.83
C LEU A 47 -5.82 -17.08 -14.84
N GLN A 48 -5.49 -17.42 -13.60
CA GLN A 48 -6.42 -17.45 -12.48
C GLN A 48 -6.25 -16.20 -11.59
N LEU A 49 -6.98 -15.13 -11.93
CA LEU A 49 -6.91 -13.88 -11.19
C LEU A 49 -7.69 -14.01 -9.87
N HIS A 50 -7.03 -13.62 -8.78
CA HIS A 50 -7.67 -13.49 -7.48
C HIS A 50 -7.74 -12.01 -7.10
N ALA A 51 -8.94 -11.45 -7.04
CA ALA A 51 -9.16 -10.04 -6.70
C ALA A 51 -9.91 -9.92 -5.38
N GLY A 52 -9.39 -9.16 -4.43
CA GLY A 52 -10.13 -8.81 -3.21
C GLY A 52 -11.38 -7.98 -3.53
N LEU A 53 -12.50 -8.33 -2.93
CA LEU A 53 -13.71 -7.51 -2.99
C LEU A 53 -13.52 -6.26 -2.12
N PRO A 54 -13.77 -5.05 -2.65
CA PRO A 54 -13.65 -3.82 -1.89
C PRO A 54 -14.83 -3.59 -0.93
N ILE A 55 -15.84 -4.44 -1.00
CA ILE A 55 -17.07 -4.35 -0.22
C ILE A 55 -17.35 -5.67 0.47
N ALA A 56 -18.04 -5.58 1.60
CA ALA A 56 -18.53 -6.76 2.26
C ALA A 56 -19.77 -7.34 1.56
N PHE A 57 -19.99 -8.62 1.80
CA PHE A 57 -21.21 -9.29 1.41
C PHE A 57 -21.86 -9.95 2.63
N ASN A 58 -23.18 -10.01 2.58
CA ASN A 58 -24.01 -10.68 3.56
C ASN A 58 -24.43 -12.03 2.97
N SER A 59 -24.55 -13.03 3.83
CA SER A 59 -25.03 -14.34 3.41
C SER A 59 -25.94 -14.91 4.50
N ASP A 60 -27.06 -15.50 4.09
CA ASP A 60 -27.93 -16.25 5.00
C ASP A 60 -27.33 -17.60 5.43
N ALA A 61 -26.07 -17.86 5.08
CA ALA A 61 -25.34 -19.04 5.49
C ALA A 61 -25.19 -19.08 7.03
N THR A 62 -25.83 -20.10 7.62
CA THR A 62 -25.65 -20.49 9.01
C THR A 62 -24.65 -21.64 9.12
N GLY A 63 -23.95 -21.70 10.24
CA GLY A 63 -23.03 -22.77 10.60
C GLY A 63 -23.00 -22.95 12.10
N PHE A 64 -22.09 -23.79 12.58
CA PHE A 64 -21.90 -24.00 14.02
C PHE A 64 -20.42 -23.91 14.38
N ILE A 65 -20.13 -23.31 15.55
CA ILE A 65 -18.81 -23.36 16.17
C ILE A 65 -18.86 -24.43 17.26
N MET A 66 -17.93 -25.39 17.21
CA MET A 66 -17.72 -26.30 18.32
C MET A 66 -16.75 -25.66 19.33
N ALA A 67 -17.24 -25.41 20.55
CA ALA A 67 -16.40 -24.99 21.67
C ALA A 67 -16.73 -25.87 22.88
N ALA A 68 -15.71 -26.48 23.50
CA ALA A 68 -15.88 -27.34 24.68
C ALA A 68 -16.96 -28.43 24.54
N ASN A 69 -17.01 -29.09 23.37
CA ASN A 69 -17.98 -30.15 23.05
C ASN A 69 -19.46 -29.69 22.94
N THR A 70 -19.73 -28.39 22.93
CA THR A 70 -21.05 -27.82 22.60
C THR A 70 -21.01 -27.09 21.26
N ALA A 71 -22.07 -27.27 20.46
CA ALA A 71 -22.26 -26.58 19.20
C ALA A 71 -23.03 -25.28 19.43
N TYR A 72 -22.49 -24.17 18.94
CA TYR A 72 -23.13 -22.86 18.96
C TYR A 72 -23.45 -22.44 17.53
N ASP A 73 -24.72 -22.18 17.24
CA ASP A 73 -25.13 -21.68 15.93
C ASP A 73 -24.56 -20.28 15.70
N VAL A 74 -24.04 -20.07 14.49
CA VAL A 74 -23.48 -18.80 14.03
C VAL A 74 -23.98 -18.48 12.63
N GLN A 75 -24.10 -17.19 12.32
CA GLN A 75 -24.50 -16.69 11.01
C GLN A 75 -23.44 -15.72 10.49
N ILE A 76 -23.20 -15.75 9.17
CA ILE A 76 -22.31 -14.78 8.52
C ILE A 76 -23.07 -13.48 8.25
N VAL A 77 -23.01 -12.56 9.22
CA VAL A 77 -23.64 -11.24 9.09
C VAL A 77 -22.93 -10.38 8.05
N GLU A 78 -21.60 -10.40 8.03
CA GLU A 78 -20.79 -9.60 7.11
C GLU A 78 -19.43 -10.26 6.86
N ALA A 79 -19.02 -10.38 5.59
CA ALA A 79 -17.73 -10.96 5.22
C ALA A 79 -17.04 -10.23 4.05
N TYR A 80 -15.71 -10.20 4.09
CA TYR A 80 -14.87 -9.73 2.97
C TYR A 80 -14.29 -10.92 2.23
N GLY A 81 -14.52 -10.97 0.92
CA GLY A 81 -14.14 -12.10 0.07
C GLY A 81 -13.06 -11.77 -0.95
N LYS A 82 -12.57 -12.81 -1.62
CA LYS A 82 -11.81 -12.69 -2.87
C LYS A 82 -12.61 -13.34 -3.99
N LEU A 83 -12.70 -12.67 -5.13
CA LEU A 83 -13.18 -13.26 -6.36
C LEU A 83 -12.07 -14.03 -7.02
N HIS A 84 -12.35 -15.29 -7.32
CA HIS A 84 -11.52 -16.12 -8.17
C HIS A 84 -12.10 -16.13 -9.59
N PHE A 85 -11.41 -15.50 -10.52
CA PHE A 85 -11.76 -15.55 -11.93
C PHE A 85 -11.18 -16.82 -12.54
N ILE A 86 -12.04 -17.80 -12.79
CA ILE A 86 -11.71 -19.03 -13.52
C ILE A 86 -11.55 -18.64 -15.00
N ASN A 87 -10.39 -18.93 -15.60
CA ASN A 87 -10.04 -18.60 -16.98
C ASN A 87 -10.29 -17.11 -17.30
N THR A 88 -9.54 -16.24 -16.61
CA THR A 88 -9.77 -14.80 -16.61
C THR A 88 -9.77 -14.25 -18.05
N PRO A 89 -10.87 -13.63 -18.51
CA PRO A 89 -10.94 -13.06 -19.85
C PRO A 89 -9.78 -12.10 -20.11
N PRO A 90 -9.10 -12.16 -21.27
CA PRO A 90 -7.90 -11.35 -21.53
C PRO A 90 -8.09 -9.84 -21.32
N TYR A 91 -9.28 -9.32 -21.61
CA TYR A 91 -9.60 -7.92 -21.39
C TYR A 91 -9.61 -7.51 -19.90
N ILE A 92 -10.11 -8.39 -19.03
CA ILE A 92 -10.10 -8.17 -17.57
C ILE A 92 -8.67 -8.29 -17.06
N ALA A 93 -7.96 -9.36 -17.46
CA ALA A 93 -6.58 -9.61 -17.07
C ALA A 93 -5.67 -8.41 -17.37
N LYS A 94 -5.69 -7.88 -18.60
CA LYS A 94 -4.86 -6.74 -19.01
C LYS A 94 -5.09 -5.50 -18.14
N ARG A 95 -6.35 -5.20 -17.80
CA ARG A 95 -6.70 -4.05 -16.95
C ARG A 95 -6.15 -4.19 -15.55
N PHE A 96 -6.37 -5.35 -14.93
CA PHE A 96 -5.88 -5.63 -13.57
C PHE A 96 -4.35 -5.62 -13.51
N VAL A 97 -3.67 -6.16 -14.51
CA VAL A 97 -2.20 -6.12 -14.60
C VAL A 97 -1.68 -4.69 -14.67
N ILE A 98 -2.29 -3.82 -15.50
CA ILE A 98 -1.90 -2.41 -15.58
C ILE A 98 -2.12 -1.70 -14.24
N THR A 99 -3.28 -1.92 -13.62
CA THR A 99 -3.60 -1.35 -12.30
C THR A 99 -2.64 -1.83 -11.21
N MET A 100 -2.27 -3.11 -11.23
CA MET A 100 -1.32 -3.70 -10.29
C MET A 100 0.10 -3.16 -10.50
N LEU A 101 0.56 -3.04 -11.74
CA LEU A 101 1.85 -2.41 -12.05
C LEU A 101 1.90 -0.96 -11.57
N PHE A 102 0.82 -0.21 -11.75
CA PHE A 102 0.75 1.16 -11.24
C PHE A 102 0.85 1.20 -9.71
N ALA A 103 0.15 0.31 -9.00
CA ALA A 103 0.25 0.19 -7.54
C ALA A 103 1.67 -0.19 -7.09
N CYS A 104 2.31 -1.16 -7.77
CA CYS A 104 3.69 -1.56 -7.51
C CYS A 104 4.67 -0.40 -7.77
N GLY A 105 4.43 0.43 -8.79
CA GLY A 105 5.20 1.63 -9.08
C GLY A 105 5.11 2.66 -7.97
N ILE A 106 3.91 2.93 -7.44
CA ILE A 106 3.72 3.83 -6.28
C ILE A 106 4.48 3.28 -5.07
N MET A 107 4.34 1.98 -4.77
CA MET A 107 5.05 1.35 -3.65
C MET A 107 6.58 1.43 -3.80
N PHE A 108 7.09 1.25 -5.02
CA PHE A 108 8.51 1.46 -5.32
C PHE A 108 8.94 2.90 -5.01
N PHE A 109 8.17 3.91 -5.42
CA PHE A 109 8.47 5.31 -5.13
C PHE A 109 8.44 5.63 -3.63
N ILE A 110 7.53 5.01 -2.86
CA ILE A 110 7.50 5.12 -1.40
C ILE A 110 8.80 4.59 -0.81
N LEU A 111 9.16 3.33 -1.12
CA LEU A 111 10.37 2.68 -0.60
C LEU A 111 11.64 3.41 -1.04
N PHE A 112 11.69 3.89 -2.28
CA PHE A 112 12.80 4.70 -2.78
C PHE A 112 12.95 6.02 -2.01
N THR A 113 11.84 6.70 -1.70
CA THR A 113 11.86 7.95 -0.93
C THR A 113 12.31 7.70 0.51
N ILE A 114 11.83 6.62 1.15
CA ILE A 114 12.29 6.20 2.48
C ILE A 114 13.78 5.85 2.45
N ARG A 115 14.25 5.15 1.42
CA ARG A 115 15.68 4.82 1.23
C ARG A 115 16.55 6.07 1.16
N MET A 116 16.15 7.07 0.38
CA MET A 116 16.87 8.35 0.32
C MET A 116 16.87 9.07 1.68
N PHE A 117 15.73 9.09 2.37
CA PHE A 117 15.60 9.69 3.70
C PHE A 117 16.54 9.01 4.71
N MET A 118 16.50 7.69 4.82
CA MET A 118 17.34 6.93 5.74
C MET A 118 18.85 7.08 5.44
N ARG A 119 19.22 7.19 4.15
CA ARG A 119 20.62 7.47 3.77
C ARG A 119 21.10 8.83 4.28
N ASN A 120 20.23 9.85 4.28
CA ASN A 120 20.56 11.17 4.82
C ASN A 120 20.61 11.16 6.35
N VAL A 121 19.66 10.48 7.01
CA VAL A 121 19.65 10.30 8.46
C VAL A 121 20.93 9.61 8.94
N ARG A 122 21.39 8.56 8.24
CA ARG A 122 22.66 7.87 8.55
C ARG A 122 23.89 8.79 8.46
N LYS A 123 23.83 9.84 7.63
CA LYS A 123 24.89 10.85 7.48
C LYS A 123 24.75 12.03 8.46
N GLY A 124 23.73 12.04 9.33
CA GLY A 124 23.46 13.15 10.26
C GLY A 124 22.70 14.32 9.63
N LEU A 125 22.25 14.20 8.37
CA LEU A 125 21.59 15.26 7.61
C LEU A 125 20.08 15.28 7.87
N ILE A 126 19.67 15.26 9.14
CA ILE A 126 18.27 15.09 9.54
C ILE A 126 17.46 16.37 9.28
N PHE A 127 17.96 17.51 9.76
CA PHE A 127 17.32 18.83 9.68
C PHE A 127 17.71 19.63 8.43
N GLU A 128 18.31 18.98 7.45
CA GLU A 128 18.62 19.62 6.17
C GLU A 128 17.35 19.77 5.34
N TYR A 129 17.16 20.93 4.70
CA TYR A 129 16.02 21.19 3.82
C TYR A 129 15.78 20.08 2.80
N LYS A 130 16.87 19.51 2.24
CA LYS A 130 16.81 18.37 1.31
C LYS A 130 16.11 17.15 1.91
N ASN A 131 16.37 16.83 3.17
CA ASN A 131 15.80 15.68 3.84
C ASN A 131 14.36 15.94 4.29
N ILE A 132 14.06 17.15 4.74
CA ILE A 132 12.71 17.57 5.09
C ILE A 132 11.78 17.53 3.86
N ARG A 133 12.29 17.95 2.70
CA ARG A 133 11.58 17.84 1.41
C ARG A 133 11.23 16.39 1.05
N LEU A 134 12.09 15.42 1.39
CA LEU A 134 11.78 13.99 1.19
C LEU A 134 10.61 13.54 2.05
N LEU A 135 10.55 13.99 3.31
CA LEU A 135 9.45 13.67 4.22
C LEU A 135 8.12 14.26 3.72
N ARG A 136 8.14 15.52 3.26
CA ARG A 136 6.98 16.15 2.62
C ARG A 136 6.55 15.42 1.34
N ARG A 137 7.51 15.02 0.49
CA ARG A 137 7.23 14.22 -0.71
C ARG A 137 6.59 12.87 -0.35
N LEU A 138 7.09 12.19 0.68
CA LEU A 138 6.55 10.92 1.15
C LEU A 138 5.08 11.05 1.57
N SER A 139 4.72 12.12 2.29
CA SER A 139 3.33 12.43 2.61
C SER A 139 2.46 12.55 1.35
N PHE A 140 2.85 13.38 0.38
CA PHE A 140 2.06 13.53 -0.85
C PHE A 140 1.93 12.22 -1.66
N ILE A 141 2.97 11.38 -1.67
CA ILE A 141 2.90 10.06 -2.31
C ILE A 141 1.88 9.17 -1.59
N LEU A 142 1.88 9.15 -0.25
CA LEU A 142 0.91 8.38 0.54
C LEU A 142 -0.52 8.88 0.37
N LEU A 143 -0.72 10.19 0.31
CA LEU A 143 -2.02 10.79 0.01
C LEU A 143 -2.52 10.37 -1.38
N GLY A 144 -1.63 10.43 -2.38
CA GLY A 144 -1.92 9.95 -3.73
C GLY A 144 -2.24 8.45 -3.77
N PHE A 145 -1.51 7.63 -3.01
CA PHE A 145 -1.77 6.20 -2.90
C PHE A 145 -3.14 5.92 -2.26
N TRP A 146 -3.49 6.64 -1.19
CA TRP A 146 -4.83 6.56 -0.61
C TRP A 146 -5.91 6.93 -1.63
N GLY A 147 -5.75 8.03 -2.38
CA GLY A 147 -6.67 8.41 -3.44
C GLY A 147 -6.80 7.33 -4.52
N PHE A 148 -5.68 6.70 -4.90
CA PHE A 148 -5.67 5.57 -5.82
C PHE A 148 -6.46 4.37 -5.26
N THR A 149 -6.40 4.07 -3.95
CA THR A 149 -7.23 2.99 -3.36
C THR A 149 -8.72 3.26 -3.50
N LYS A 150 -9.16 4.52 -3.36
CA LYS A 150 -10.56 4.92 -3.57
C LYS A 150 -10.98 4.79 -5.03
N LEU A 151 -10.12 5.22 -5.94
CA LEU A 151 -10.34 5.06 -7.37
C LEU A 151 -10.43 3.58 -7.76
N TYR A 152 -9.54 2.74 -7.22
CA TYR A 152 -9.55 1.30 -7.43
C TYR A 152 -10.85 0.66 -6.94
N SER A 153 -11.30 0.97 -5.72
CA SER A 153 -12.57 0.47 -5.18
C SER A 153 -13.76 0.89 -6.05
N TRP A 154 -13.79 2.15 -6.51
CA TRP A 154 -14.82 2.64 -7.43
C TRP A 154 -14.82 1.88 -8.77
N MET A 155 -13.64 1.64 -9.35
CA MET A 155 -13.51 0.84 -10.57
C MET A 155 -14.01 -0.60 -10.36
N MET A 156 -13.61 -1.25 -9.26
CA MET A 156 -14.07 -2.60 -8.92
C MET A 156 -15.60 -2.67 -8.79
N MET A 157 -16.22 -1.67 -8.15
CA MET A 157 -17.67 -1.60 -8.04
C MET A 157 -18.35 -1.50 -9.40
N LYS A 158 -17.89 -0.58 -10.24
CA LYS A 158 -18.52 -0.28 -11.53
C LYS A 158 -18.30 -1.36 -12.59
N PHE A 159 -17.17 -2.05 -12.56
CA PHE A 159 -16.82 -3.02 -13.62
C PHE A 159 -17.02 -4.47 -13.22
N VAL A 160 -16.89 -4.80 -11.93
CA VAL A 160 -16.96 -6.18 -11.45
C VAL A 160 -18.23 -6.38 -10.64
N VAL A 161 -18.36 -5.72 -9.48
CA VAL A 161 -19.43 -6.01 -8.51
C VAL A 161 -20.82 -5.74 -9.07
N SER A 162 -21.05 -4.61 -9.76
CA SER A 162 -22.36 -4.28 -10.33
C SER A 162 -22.84 -5.25 -11.42
N LYS A 163 -21.97 -6.12 -11.94
CA LYS A 163 -22.29 -7.15 -12.93
C LYS A 163 -22.17 -8.56 -12.36
N LEU A 164 -21.88 -8.68 -11.08
CA LEU A 164 -21.60 -9.92 -10.40
C LEU A 164 -22.92 -10.47 -9.86
N HIS A 165 -23.33 -11.63 -10.36
CA HIS A 165 -24.49 -12.36 -9.85
C HIS A 165 -24.00 -13.63 -9.17
N ILE A 166 -23.97 -13.64 -7.84
CA ILE A 166 -23.59 -14.80 -7.02
C ILE A 166 -24.79 -15.16 -6.15
N GLY A 167 -25.64 -16.07 -6.64
CA GLY A 167 -26.71 -16.72 -5.86
C GLY A 167 -27.43 -15.81 -4.86
N THR A 168 -27.41 -16.22 -3.59
CA THR A 168 -28.05 -15.56 -2.43
C THR A 168 -27.16 -14.54 -1.72
N VAL A 169 -26.06 -14.11 -2.35
CA VAL A 169 -25.11 -13.19 -1.73
C VAL A 169 -25.53 -11.75 -2.04
N GLU A 170 -25.94 -11.03 -1.00
CA GLU A 170 -26.25 -9.60 -1.10
C GLU A 170 -25.01 -8.77 -0.76
N PHE A 171 -24.64 -7.87 -1.66
CA PHE A 171 -23.55 -6.93 -1.44
C PHE A 171 -23.99 -5.83 -0.49
N SER A 172 -23.28 -5.68 0.63
CA SER A 172 -23.54 -4.59 1.56
C SER A 172 -22.90 -3.30 1.04
N ASN A 173 -23.40 -2.15 1.50
CA ASN A 173 -22.80 -0.85 1.21
C ASN A 173 -21.59 -0.53 2.12
N GLN A 174 -21.04 -1.53 2.82
CA GLN A 174 -19.85 -1.35 3.64
C GLN A 174 -18.59 -1.51 2.80
N TYR A 175 -17.82 -0.43 2.71
CA TYR A 175 -16.57 -0.36 1.95
C TYR A 175 -15.37 -0.59 2.85
N GLN A 176 -14.42 -1.39 2.37
CA GLN A 176 -13.13 -1.51 3.02
C GLN A 176 -12.37 -0.19 2.89
N ASN A 177 -12.28 0.54 4.01
CA ASN A 177 -11.69 1.87 4.05
C ASN A 177 -10.28 1.84 4.61
N PHE A 178 -9.29 2.12 3.75
CA PHE A 178 -7.88 2.25 4.14
C PHE A 178 -7.55 3.64 4.72
N ASN A 179 -8.40 4.16 5.61
CA ASN A 179 -8.27 5.52 6.15
C ASN A 179 -7.01 5.72 7.01
N TYR A 180 -6.40 4.64 7.50
CA TYR A 180 -5.12 4.71 8.20
C TYR A 180 -4.00 5.30 7.31
N LEU A 181 -4.04 5.08 5.98
CA LEU A 181 -3.06 5.68 5.06
C LEU A 181 -3.16 7.20 5.03
N LEU A 182 -4.39 7.74 5.08
CA LEU A 182 -4.64 9.17 5.16
C LEU A 182 -4.08 9.75 6.47
N ILE A 183 -4.32 9.08 7.59
CA ILE A 183 -3.82 9.49 8.91
C ILE A 183 -2.28 9.51 8.90
N ILE A 184 -1.63 8.45 8.43
CA ILE A 184 -0.17 8.38 8.32
C ILE A 184 0.37 9.48 7.41
N SER A 185 -0.28 9.73 6.27
CA SER A 185 0.09 10.79 5.34
C SER A 185 0.06 12.17 5.98
N LEU A 186 -1.02 12.50 6.70
CA LEU A 186 -1.18 13.77 7.41
C LEU A 186 -0.18 13.90 8.56
N PHE A 187 0.08 12.81 9.28
CA PHE A 187 1.07 12.78 10.35
C PHE A 187 2.49 13.07 9.83
N ILE A 188 2.90 12.40 8.74
CA ILE A 188 4.20 12.65 8.09
C ILE A 188 4.28 14.08 7.56
N TRP A 189 3.17 14.61 7.04
CA TRP A 189 3.10 16.01 6.61
C TRP A 189 3.34 16.97 7.78
N ALA A 190 2.64 16.78 8.90
CA ALA A 190 2.81 17.58 10.11
C ALA A 190 4.25 17.48 10.63
N LEU A 191 4.83 16.28 10.66
CA LEU A 191 6.22 16.04 11.04
C LEU A 191 7.20 16.82 10.14
N SER A 192 6.93 16.89 8.83
CA SER A 192 7.73 17.70 7.91
C SER A 192 7.70 19.19 8.27
N HIS A 193 6.55 19.72 8.70
CA HIS A 193 6.44 21.11 9.14
C HIS A 193 7.18 21.35 10.45
N ILE A 194 7.07 20.44 11.42
CA ILE A 194 7.82 20.50 12.68
C ILE A 194 9.33 20.54 12.40
N PHE A 195 9.81 19.74 11.45
CA PHE A 195 11.24 19.72 11.11
C PHE A 195 11.70 21.02 10.45
N ILE A 196 10.86 21.70 9.66
CA ILE A 196 11.16 23.03 9.11
C ILE A 196 11.32 24.04 10.24
N VAL A 197 10.39 24.04 11.21
CA VAL A 197 10.47 24.95 12.37
C VAL A 197 11.72 24.65 13.20
N GLY A 198 12.02 23.38 13.44
CA GLY A 198 13.23 22.95 14.14
C GLY A 198 14.52 23.36 13.42
N GLN A 199 14.54 23.34 12.09
CA GLN A 199 15.67 23.86 11.30
C GLN A 199 15.85 25.37 11.53
N LYS A 200 14.77 26.17 11.46
CA LYS A 200 14.83 27.62 11.67
C LYS A 200 15.35 27.98 13.06
N LEU A 201 14.82 27.33 14.10
CA LEU A 201 15.27 27.54 15.48
C LEU A 201 16.76 27.22 15.67
N ARG A 202 17.26 26.19 14.98
CA ARG A 202 18.68 25.86 15.00
C ARG A 202 19.52 26.92 14.30
N GLU A 203 19.07 27.43 13.16
CA GLU A 203 19.75 28.51 12.42
C GLU A 203 19.79 29.80 13.26
N GLU A 204 18.69 30.19 13.88
CA GLU A 204 18.62 31.34 14.79
C GLU A 204 19.60 31.22 15.95
N ASN A 205 19.64 30.05 16.61
CA ASN A 205 20.53 29.82 17.76
C ASN A 205 22.02 29.78 17.38
N THR A 206 22.35 29.47 16.12
CA THR A 206 23.74 29.56 15.62
C THR A 206 24.17 30.98 15.25
N LEU A 207 23.23 31.91 15.07
CA LEU A 207 23.51 33.31 14.74
C LEU A 207 23.64 34.21 15.98
N THR A 208 23.19 33.74 17.15
CA THR A 208 23.26 34.44 18.44
C THR A 208 24.51 34.13 19.27
N ILE A 209 25.37 33.23 18.81
CA ILE A 209 26.69 32.92 19.40
C ILE A 209 27.77 33.65 18.60
#